data_AF-A0AAP9SPC9-F1
#
_entry.id   AF-A0AAP9SPC9-F1
#
_cell.length_a   1.000
_cell.length_b   1.000
_cell.length_c   1.000
_cell.angle_alpha   90.00
_cell.angle_beta   90.00
_cell.angle_gamma   90.00
#
_symmetry.space_group_name_H-M   'P 1'
#
loop_
_entity.id
_entity.type
_entity.pdbx_description
1 polymer ?
#
loop_
_entity_poly.entity_id
_entity_poly.type
_entity_poly.pdbx_seq_one_letter_code
_entity_poly.pdbx_strand_id
1 'polypeptide(L)'
;MSQSEGTLIDPKGKVIQQELVDLARAAVSLKLAGNRVVVAVGEPPNAKGDYPGDQVYRTGYASMVVSQTKLMSEWKKCFDSCSELAAQVLVDAVVFHNKHRAQQLAGVLTELTDMGVIPMVGLSAAGRGVGSSLLDTFLITLLDKQTSAVRAKAAV
;
A
#
# COMPACT_ATOMS: atom_id res chain seq x y z
N MET A 1 18.79 0.62 20.22
CA MET A 1 18.67 -0.72 19.60
C MET A 1 18.34 -0.49 18.13
N SER A 2 19.25 -0.83 17.23
CA SER A 2 19.07 -0.65 15.79
C SER A 2 18.06 -1.69 15.31
N GLN A 3 16.83 -1.27 14.99
CA GLN A 3 15.92 -2.14 14.24
C GLN A 3 16.52 -2.29 12.84
N SER A 4 17.07 -3.46 12.55
CA SER A 4 17.40 -3.84 11.18
C SER A 4 16.09 -3.79 10.40
N GLU A 5 16.00 -2.92 9.39
CA GLU A 5 14.88 -2.93 8.45
C GLU A 5 14.82 -4.33 7.81
N GLY A 6 13.86 -5.14 8.24
CA GLY A 6 13.59 -6.44 7.63
C GLY A 6 13.28 -6.21 6.16
N THR A 7 14.06 -6.86 5.28
CA THR A 7 13.86 -6.71 3.84
C THR A 7 12.83 -7.73 3.39
N LEU A 8 11.63 -7.29 3.00
CA LEU A 8 10.53 -8.15 2.50
C LEU A 8 10.87 -9.00 1.27
N ILE A 9 12.07 -8.81 0.74
CA ILE A 9 12.59 -9.40 -0.48
C ILE A 9 13.94 -10.03 -0.12
N ASP A 10 14.11 -11.30 -0.43
CA ASP A 10 15.39 -11.98 -0.27
C ASP A 10 16.43 -11.45 -1.28
N PRO A 11 17.73 -11.73 -1.09
CA PRO A 11 18.77 -11.33 -2.04
C PRO A 11 18.59 -11.88 -3.47
N LYS A 12 17.66 -12.81 -3.69
CA LYS A 12 17.32 -13.41 -5.00
C LYS A 12 16.08 -12.74 -5.62
N GLY A 13 15.55 -11.68 -5.03
CA GLY A 13 14.39 -10.95 -5.54
C GLY A 13 13.05 -11.64 -5.26
N LYS A 14 13.00 -12.61 -4.35
CA LYS A 14 11.75 -13.30 -3.96
C LYS A 14 11.18 -12.69 -2.70
N VAL A 15 9.85 -12.63 -2.63
CA VAL A 15 9.14 -12.21 -1.42
C VAL A 15 9.43 -13.20 -0.29
N ILE A 16 9.82 -12.68 0.88
CA ILE A 16 10.01 -13.49 2.08
C ILE A 16 8.64 -13.75 2.70
N GLN A 17 8.06 -14.90 2.40
CA GLN A 17 6.68 -15.22 2.75
C GLN A 17 6.40 -15.11 4.26
N GLN A 18 7.35 -15.51 5.10
CA GLN A 18 7.18 -15.45 6.55
C GLN A 18 7.05 -14.01 7.06
N GLU A 19 7.89 -13.10 6.58
CA GLU A 19 7.81 -11.68 6.95
C GLU A 19 6.48 -11.05 6.52
N LEU A 20 6.00 -11.43 5.33
CA LEU A 20 4.70 -10.98 4.82
C LEU A 20 3.54 -11.44 5.72
N VAL A 21 3.58 -12.69 6.18
CA VAL A 21 2.60 -13.24 7.12
C VAL A 21 2.67 -12.52 8.46
N ASP A 22 3.87 -12.27 8.98
CA ASP A 22 4.06 -11.61 10.27
C ASP A 22 3.54 -10.16 10.23
N LEU A 23 3.79 -9.42 9.15
CA LEU A 23 3.23 -8.09 8.94
C LEU A 23 1.71 -8.11 8.78
N ALA A 24 1.17 -9.09 8.03
CA ALA A 24 -0.28 -9.23 7.90
C ALA A 24 -0.94 -9.48 9.26
N ARG A 25 -0.36 -10.34 10.11
CA ARG A 25 -0.86 -10.56 11.48
C ARG A 25 -0.77 -9.30 12.33
N ALA A 26 0.30 -8.51 12.21
CA ALA A 26 0.43 -7.26 12.94
C ALA A 26 -0.67 -6.26 12.52
N ALA A 27 -0.92 -6.12 11.21
CA ALA A 27 -2.00 -5.29 10.67
C ALA A 27 -3.38 -5.74 11.18
N VAL A 28 -3.65 -7.04 11.17
CA VAL A 28 -4.90 -7.61 11.71
C VAL A 28 -5.03 -7.35 13.21
N SER A 29 -3.96 -7.52 13.97
CA SER A 29 -3.96 -7.25 15.41
C SER A 29 -4.29 -5.79 15.71
N LEU A 30 -3.73 -4.85 14.93
CA LEU A 30 -4.05 -3.42 15.03
C LEU A 30 -5.52 -3.15 14.72
N LYS A 31 -6.07 -3.78 13.66
CA LYS A 31 -7.48 -3.68 13.31
C LYS A 31 -8.38 -4.21 14.44
N LEU A 32 -8.09 -5.38 14.99
CA LEU A 32 -8.85 -5.98 16.11
C LEU A 32 -8.79 -5.13 17.38
N ALA A 33 -7.71 -4.36 17.57
CA ALA A 33 -7.60 -3.36 18.63
C ALA A 33 -8.40 -2.06 18.35
N GLY A 34 -9.18 -2.01 17.26
CA GLY A 34 -10.04 -0.87 16.90
C GLY A 34 -9.35 0.21 16.06
N ASN A 35 -8.13 -0.04 15.57
CA ASN A 35 -7.43 0.92 14.71
C ASN A 35 -7.91 0.81 13.26
N ARG A 36 -7.90 1.93 12.54
CA ARG A 36 -8.01 1.94 11.07
C ARG A 36 -6.65 1.60 10.48
N VAL A 37 -6.60 0.58 9.64
CA VAL A 37 -5.35 0.06 9.07
C VAL A 37 -5.39 0.16 7.56
N VAL A 38 -4.35 0.77 6.99
CA VAL A 38 -4.08 0.79 5.55
C VAL A 38 -2.67 0.28 5.33
N VAL A 39 -2.49 -0.60 4.35
CA VAL A 39 -1.19 -1.19 4.02
C VAL A 39 -0.67 -0.52 2.76
N ALA A 40 0.45 0.20 2.88
CA ALA A 40 1.21 0.67 1.72
C ALA A 40 2.07 -0.48 1.19
N VAL A 41 1.83 -0.89 -0.06
CA VAL A 41 2.62 -1.92 -0.72
C VAL A 41 3.69 -1.23 -1.56
N GLY A 42 4.95 -1.34 -1.11
CA GLY A 42 6.12 -0.78 -1.78
C GLY A 42 6.39 -1.35 -3.17
N GLU A 43 7.48 -0.90 -3.78
CA GLU A 43 7.87 -1.29 -5.14
C GLU A 43 8.22 -2.79 -5.23
N PRO A 44 7.86 -3.46 -6.34
CA PRO A 44 8.15 -4.88 -6.50
C PRO A 44 9.64 -5.09 -6.85
N PRO A 45 10.24 -6.24 -6.47
CA PRO A 45 11.68 -6.51 -6.60
C PRO A 45 12.28 -6.31 -8.00
N ASN A 46 11.49 -6.50 -9.05
CA ASN A 46 11.94 -6.41 -10.45
C ASN A 46 11.84 -4.99 -11.05
N ALA A 47 11.55 -3.96 -10.25
CA ALA A 47 11.47 -2.58 -10.73
C ALA A 47 12.84 -1.97 -11.12
N LYS A 48 13.96 -2.63 -10.81
CA LYS A 48 15.34 -2.17 -11.11
C LYS A 48 15.83 -2.47 -12.53
N GLY A 49 14.94 -2.82 -13.47
CA GLY A 49 15.29 -2.90 -14.89
C GLY A 49 15.39 -1.50 -15.50
N ASP A 50 16.60 -1.00 -15.73
CA ASP A 50 16.83 0.15 -16.60
C ASP A 50 16.44 -0.23 -18.03
N TYR A 51 15.36 0.37 -18.53
CA TYR A 51 14.85 0.13 -19.88
C TYR A 51 15.02 1.40 -20.73
N PRO A 52 16.04 1.47 -21.60
CA PRO A 52 16.18 2.56 -22.55
C PRO A 52 15.24 2.34 -23.75
N GLY A 53 14.35 3.31 -24.01
CA GLY A 53 13.54 3.40 -25.24
C GLY A 53 12.01 3.34 -25.05
N ASP A 54 11.27 4.10 -25.86
CA ASP A 54 9.80 4.33 -25.74
C ASP A 54 8.93 3.06 -25.87
N GLN A 55 9.33 2.07 -26.68
CA GLN A 55 8.61 0.80 -26.79
C GLN A 55 8.88 -0.13 -25.59
N VAL A 56 10.08 -0.05 -25.02
CA VAL A 56 10.47 -0.79 -23.81
C VAL A 56 9.89 -0.13 -22.55
N TYR A 57 9.58 1.17 -22.62
CA TYR A 57 8.87 1.91 -21.59
C TYR A 57 7.45 1.37 -21.36
N ARG A 58 6.72 1.03 -22.43
CA ARG A 58 5.37 0.43 -22.32
C ARG A 58 5.40 -1.00 -21.79
N THR A 59 6.35 -1.82 -22.21
CA THR A 59 6.52 -3.20 -21.69
C THR A 59 7.06 -3.19 -20.26
N GLY A 60 7.93 -2.25 -19.91
CA GLY A 60 8.37 -1.97 -18.55
C GLY A 60 7.22 -1.58 -17.63
N TYR A 61 6.33 -0.69 -18.06
CA TYR A 61 5.12 -0.33 -17.32
C TYR A 61 4.16 -1.52 -17.14
N ALA A 62 3.89 -2.28 -18.20
CA ALA A 62 3.05 -3.46 -18.10
C ALA A 62 3.64 -4.50 -17.13
N SER A 63 4.96 -4.73 -17.19
CA SER A 63 5.67 -5.63 -16.29
C SER A 63 5.64 -5.14 -14.83
N MET A 64 5.70 -3.83 -14.60
CA MET A 64 5.54 -3.23 -13.28
C MET A 64 4.14 -3.42 -12.73
N VAL A 65 3.09 -3.10 -13.50
CA VAL A 65 1.69 -3.33 -13.08
C VAL A 65 1.48 -4.80 -12.72
N VAL A 66 1.97 -5.73 -13.56
CA VAL A 66 1.87 -7.18 -13.32
C VAL A 66 2.62 -7.57 -12.04
N SER A 67 3.84 -7.06 -11.84
CA SER A 67 4.65 -7.36 -10.65
C SER A 67 4.02 -6.81 -9.37
N GLN A 68 3.48 -5.59 -9.42
CA GLN A 68 2.76 -4.99 -8.30
C GLN A 68 1.50 -5.79 -7.98
N THR A 69 0.71 -6.13 -8.99
CA THR A 69 -0.52 -6.92 -8.82
C THR A 69 -0.21 -8.29 -8.21
N LYS A 70 0.91 -8.91 -8.62
CA LYS A 70 1.38 -10.17 -8.04
C LYS A 70 1.77 -10.01 -6.56
N LEU A 71 2.53 -8.97 -6.21
CA LEU A 71 2.90 -8.69 -4.82
C LEU A 71 1.66 -8.43 -3.95
N MET A 72 0.72 -7.63 -4.44
CA MET A 72 -0.55 -7.37 -3.77
C MET A 72 -1.42 -8.63 -3.64
N SER A 73 -1.28 -9.59 -4.56
CA SER A 73 -1.95 -10.89 -4.47
C SER A 73 -1.33 -11.79 -3.40
N GLU A 74 0.00 -11.75 -3.21
CA GLU A 74 0.64 -12.45 -2.08
C GLU A 74 0.23 -11.86 -0.73
N TRP A 75 0.14 -10.53 -0.62
CA TRP A 75 -0.43 -9.86 0.55
C TRP A 75 -1.86 -10.31 0.82
N LYS A 76 -2.70 -10.34 -0.23
CA LYS A 76 -4.09 -10.78 -0.11
C LYS A 76 -4.19 -12.20 0.44
N LYS A 77 -3.38 -13.15 -0.04
CA LYS A 77 -3.36 -14.52 0.49
C LYS A 77 -3.04 -14.57 1.98
N CYS A 78 -2.16 -13.69 2.47
CA CYS A 78 -1.84 -13.62 3.89
C CYS A 78 -3.04 -13.15 4.72
N PHE A 79 -3.77 -12.13 4.25
CA PHE A 79 -5.01 -11.69 4.91
C PHE A 79 -6.12 -12.74 4.83
N ASP A 80 -6.31 -13.37 3.67
CA ASP A 80 -7.28 -14.45 3.50
C ASP A 80 -6.98 -15.61 4.48
N SER A 81 -5.71 -15.95 4.71
CA SER A 81 -5.30 -16.97 5.70
C SER A 81 -5.62 -16.59 7.15
N CYS A 82 -5.75 -15.29 7.43
CA CYS A 82 -6.18 -14.76 8.72
C CYS A 82 -7.70 -14.57 8.81
N SER A 83 -8.47 -15.03 7.82
CA SER A 83 -9.92 -14.79 7.69
C SER A 83 -10.29 -13.30 7.58
N GLU A 84 -9.42 -12.50 6.98
CA GLU A 84 -9.54 -11.05 6.92
C GLU A 84 -9.78 -10.55 5.49
N LEU A 85 -10.75 -9.65 5.34
CA LEU A 85 -11.07 -9.06 4.05
C LEU A 85 -10.09 -7.93 3.73
N ALA A 86 -9.33 -8.11 2.65
CA ALA A 86 -8.43 -7.10 2.12
C ALA A 86 -8.78 -6.71 0.68
N ALA A 87 -8.71 -5.41 0.38
CA ALA A 87 -9.01 -4.84 -0.93
C ALA A 87 -7.74 -4.32 -1.59
N GLN A 88 -7.50 -4.70 -2.86
CA GLN A 88 -6.40 -4.15 -3.64
C GLN A 88 -6.81 -2.81 -4.24
N VAL A 89 -6.04 -1.76 -3.95
CA VAL A 89 -6.23 -0.41 -4.48
C VAL A 89 -4.97 -0.02 -5.24
N LEU A 90 -5.03 -0.05 -6.57
CA LEU A 90 -3.91 0.34 -7.42
C LEU A 90 -4.09 1.79 -7.87
N VAL A 91 -3.11 2.65 -7.58
CA VAL A 91 -3.17 4.08 -7.88
C VAL A 91 -1.99 4.51 -8.74
N ASP A 92 -2.22 5.49 -9.59
CA ASP A 92 -1.16 6.16 -10.34
C ASP A 92 -0.67 7.37 -9.56
N ALA A 93 0.63 7.68 -9.56
CA ALA A 93 1.16 8.83 -8.84
C ALA A 93 0.53 10.17 -9.24
N VAL A 94 -0.04 10.29 -10.46
CA VAL A 94 -0.78 11.50 -10.86
C VAL A 94 -1.96 11.82 -9.94
N VAL A 95 -2.48 10.84 -9.18
CA VAL A 95 -3.52 11.06 -8.17
C VAL A 95 -3.05 12.05 -7.10
N PHE A 96 -1.79 12.01 -6.69
CA PHE A 96 -1.25 12.88 -5.64
C PHE A 96 -1.03 14.33 -6.10
N HIS A 97 -0.93 14.55 -7.42
CA HIS A 97 -0.79 15.88 -8.00
C HIS A 97 -2.14 16.57 -8.26
N ASN A 98 -3.26 15.86 -8.07
CA ASN A 98 -4.60 16.39 -8.30
C ASN A 98 -5.42 16.31 -7.00
N LYS A 99 -5.73 17.47 -6.41
CA LYS A 99 -6.46 17.57 -5.14
C LYS A 99 -7.80 16.82 -5.15
N HIS A 100 -8.56 16.89 -6.24
CA HIS A 100 -9.84 16.21 -6.36
C HIS A 100 -9.66 14.69 -6.39
N ARG A 101 -8.69 14.18 -7.16
CA ARG A 101 -8.38 12.75 -7.22
C ARG A 101 -7.86 12.22 -5.88
N ALA A 102 -7.00 12.99 -5.21
CA ALA A 102 -6.51 12.66 -3.86
C ALA A 102 -7.66 12.60 -2.84
N GLN A 103 -8.64 13.52 -2.92
CA GLN A 103 -9.85 13.47 -2.08
C GLN A 103 -10.73 12.25 -2.37
N GLN A 104 -10.88 11.87 -3.65
CA GLN A 104 -11.61 10.66 -4.03
C GLN A 104 -10.94 9.40 -3.48
N LEU A 105 -9.61 9.30 -3.59
CA LEU A 105 -8.85 8.21 -3.00
C LEU A 105 -9.04 8.15 -1.48
N ALA A 106 -8.95 9.30 -0.80
CA ALA A 106 -9.19 9.39 0.64
C ALA A 106 -10.59 8.90 1.03
N GLY A 107 -11.62 9.24 0.25
CA GLY A 107 -12.99 8.78 0.45
C GLY A 107 -13.10 7.26 0.32
N VAL A 108 -12.56 6.68 -0.75
CA VAL A 108 -12.56 5.22 -0.97
C VAL A 108 -11.84 4.48 0.17
N LEU A 109 -10.64 4.95 0.56
CA LEU A 109 -9.90 4.30 1.63
C LEU A 109 -10.62 4.39 2.98
N THR A 110 -11.27 5.53 3.25
CA THR A 110 -12.07 5.72 4.46
C THR A 110 -13.25 4.74 4.48
N GLU A 111 -14.00 4.67 3.40
CA GLU A 111 -15.17 3.79 3.28
C GLU A 111 -14.79 2.31 3.44
N LEU A 112 -13.68 1.88 2.82
CA LEU A 112 -13.15 0.53 3.01
C LEU A 112 -12.81 0.25 4.47
N THR A 113 -12.11 1.17 5.15
CA THR A 113 -11.79 0.99 6.56
C THR A 113 -13.01 1.02 7.47
N ASP A 114 -14.03 1.83 7.14
CA ASP A 114 -15.30 1.90 7.88
C ASP A 114 -16.11 0.60 7.76
N MET A 115 -16.02 -0.07 6.61
CA MET A 115 -16.57 -1.42 6.40
C MET A 115 -15.73 -2.54 7.05
N GLY A 116 -14.63 -2.20 7.71
CA GLY A 116 -13.70 -3.17 8.30
C GLY A 116 -12.87 -3.93 7.26
N VAL A 117 -12.74 -3.42 6.04
CA VAL A 117 -11.84 -4.00 5.02
C VAL A 117 -10.46 -3.36 5.17
N ILE A 118 -9.39 -4.15 5.04
CA ILE A 118 -8.00 -3.64 5.04
C ILE A 118 -7.63 -3.23 3.60
N PRO A 119 -7.47 -1.94 3.30
CA PRO A 119 -7.03 -1.51 1.98
C PRO A 119 -5.52 -1.75 1.85
N MET A 120 -5.12 -2.40 0.76
CA MET A 120 -3.74 -2.57 0.34
C MET A 120 -3.51 -1.65 -0.86
N VAL A 121 -2.72 -0.59 -0.67
CA VAL A 121 -2.51 0.45 -1.68
C VAL A 121 -1.17 0.23 -2.36
N GLY A 122 -1.19 0.05 -3.68
CA GLY A 122 0.00 -0.10 -4.51
C GLY A 122 0.06 0.93 -5.63
N LEU A 123 1.24 1.13 -6.22
CA LEU A 123 1.45 2.04 -7.34
C LEU A 123 1.44 1.32 -8.68
N SER A 124 0.71 1.85 -9.67
CA SER A 124 0.54 1.21 -10.98
C SER A 124 1.80 1.22 -11.84
N ALA A 125 2.53 2.34 -11.89
CA ALA A 125 3.56 2.52 -12.92
C ALA A 125 4.37 3.81 -12.72
N ALA A 126 3.69 4.93 -12.49
CA ALA A 126 4.33 6.22 -12.36
C ALA A 126 4.81 6.42 -10.92
N GLY A 127 6.12 6.54 -10.73
CA GLY A 127 6.69 6.94 -9.44
C GLY A 127 7.87 6.11 -8.99
N ARG A 128 8.83 5.84 -9.88
CA ARG A 128 10.17 5.37 -9.47
C ARG A 128 10.68 6.29 -8.35
N GLY A 129 10.82 5.77 -7.14
CA GLY A 129 11.40 6.45 -5.97
C GLY A 129 10.58 7.60 -5.35
N VAL A 130 9.84 8.39 -6.13
CA VAL A 130 9.04 9.52 -5.61
C VAL A 130 7.62 9.09 -5.26
N GLY A 131 7.07 8.10 -5.98
CA GLY A 131 5.67 7.67 -5.79
C GLY A 131 5.43 7.03 -4.43
N SER A 132 6.38 6.25 -3.92
CA SER A 132 6.31 5.66 -2.57
C SER A 132 6.26 6.75 -1.51
N SER A 133 7.15 7.73 -1.57
CA SER A 133 7.17 8.86 -0.62
C SER A 133 5.88 9.70 -0.65
N LEU A 134 5.28 9.88 -1.83
CA LEU A 134 4.00 10.58 -1.98
C LEU A 134 2.84 9.76 -1.41
N LEU A 135 2.84 8.44 -1.64
CA LEU A 135 1.85 7.53 -1.07
C LEU A 135 1.94 7.54 0.46
N ASP A 136 3.15 7.41 1.03
CA ASP A 136 3.37 7.42 2.47
C ASP A 136 2.89 8.74 3.09
N THR A 137 3.29 9.87 2.49
CA THR A 137 2.87 11.21 2.95
C THR A 137 1.35 11.36 2.90
N PHE A 138 0.72 10.87 1.82
CA PHE A 138 -0.72 10.91 1.66
C PHE A 138 -1.44 10.07 2.73
N LEU A 139 -0.98 8.84 2.97
CA LEU A 139 -1.58 7.93 3.95
C LEU A 139 -1.42 8.43 5.38
N ILE A 140 -0.26 8.96 5.74
CA ILE A 140 -0.03 9.59 7.04
C ILE A 140 -1.01 10.75 7.25
N THR A 141 -1.12 11.65 6.25
CA THR A 141 -2.05 12.78 6.31
C THR A 141 -3.51 12.35 6.42
N LEU A 142 -3.89 11.26 5.74
CA LEU A 142 -5.23 10.70 5.79
C LEU A 142 -5.58 10.19 7.20
N LEU A 143 -4.68 9.42 7.80
CA LEU A 143 -4.88 8.84 9.13
C LEU A 143 -4.85 9.92 10.22
N ASP A 144 -3.92 10.88 10.15
CA ASP A 144 -3.81 11.98 11.13
C ASP A 144 -5.03 12.90 11.16
N LYS A 145 -5.59 13.23 9.99
CA LYS A 145 -6.79 14.09 9.91
C LYS A 145 -8.00 13.43 10.55
N GLN A 146 -8.11 12.11 10.50
CA GLN A 146 -9.22 11.41 11.12
C GLN A 146 -9.11 11.36 12.64
N THR A 147 -7.91 11.19 13.20
CA THR A 147 -7.71 11.28 14.66
C THR A 147 -8.16 12.63 15.20
N SER A 148 -7.90 13.71 14.44
CA SER A 148 -8.38 15.05 14.80
C SER A 148 -9.90 15.22 14.65
N ALA A 149 -10.52 14.66 13.60
CA ALA A 149 -11.96 14.76 13.39
C ALA A 149 -12.76 13.93 14.40
N VAL A 150 -12.26 12.75 14.80
CA VAL A 150 -12.87 11.90 15.83
C VAL A 150 -12.73 12.54 17.21
N ARG A 151 -11.57 13.11 17.55
CA ARG A 151 -11.41 13.89 18.80
C ARG A 151 -12.33 15.11 18.86
N ALA A 152 -12.50 15.82 17.74
CA ALA A 152 -13.42 16.96 17.69
C ALA A 152 -14.89 16.56 17.90
N LYS A 153 -15.29 15.35 17.49
CA LYS A 153 -16.65 14.82 17.74
C LYS A 153 -16.83 14.24 19.15
N ALA A 154 -15.77 13.73 19.77
CA ALA A 154 -15.82 13.20 21.14
C ALA A 154 -15.67 14.29 22.22
N ALA A 155 -15.29 15.51 21.84
CA ALA A 155 -15.13 16.67 22.73
C ALA A 155 -16.39 17.55 22.83
N VAL A 156 -17.58 17.03 22.46
CA VAL A 156 -18.88 17.71 22.58
C VAL A 156 -19.74 16.99 23.59
#